data_AF-A0AAE7BGU7-F1
#
_entry.id   AF-A0AAE7BGU7-F1
#
_cell.length_a   1.000
_cell.length_b   1.000
_cell.length_c   1.000
_cell.angle_alpha   90.00
_cell.angle_beta   90.00
_cell.angle_gamma   90.00
#
_symmetry.space_group_name_H-M   'P 1'
#
loop_
_entity.id
_entity.type
_entity.pdbx_description
1 polymer ?
#
loop_
_entity_poly.entity_id
_entity_poly.type
_entity_poly.pdbx_seq_one_letter_code
_entity_poly.pdbx_strand_id
1 'polypeptide(L)'
;MVNFVKRDKNDIFGMPILNIIFKNRVFQRTVQILVLFLFVYAIYMGFINPTKEENLFTTALFWGLFWPFFMVTTLSTFGRIFCGICPHGFIGKYITKIGLKKKIPQSLANPFIGVFLLFIGWWATYYMYPEFFKTPYSTALLFFIMTLVAVVFYYIYDEMAYCKYICPIGTMTKAFSKVGFTKLETYKEHCSSCKTFDCATACSYNLKPFTFAKKNSMEDCTLCMDCSSVCESVAFKFKKPSSTLFDKFKTSKAEVWALIFITAAISITMGFHHALGRSAIVEEFFWTKTARYFESFINFGTIDVIGLFAFLYAVLISIVLSVGGMFIASKILKVNFQTTFYTLGYAFAPLFIIGGLSHIGEFFFYSYASNIVNGFNQAFYLGFETMQPLASRKDDWVHIFKVFNHIGYIWAFVLMINRFKLIESKTILKVFAFPFASALIIFYMSLNFYTGYVFKTYGANMGHNHKNHQMSMENK
;
A
#
# COMPACT_ATOMS: atom_id res chain seq x y z
N MET A 1 -9.91 -25.96 25.38
CA MET A 1 -9.87 -24.48 25.40
C MET A 1 -8.76 -24.04 26.33
N VAL A 2 -7.87 -23.12 25.92
CA VAL A 2 -6.83 -22.57 26.81
C VAL A 2 -7.35 -21.24 27.34
N ASN A 3 -7.51 -21.15 28.67
CA ASN A 3 -8.21 -20.03 29.33
C ASN A 3 -7.26 -19.06 30.04
N PHE A 4 -5.99 -19.42 30.18
CA PHE A 4 -4.97 -18.56 30.78
C PHE A 4 -3.60 -18.85 30.16
N VAL A 5 -2.83 -17.80 29.92
CA VAL A 5 -1.43 -17.87 29.47
C VAL A 5 -0.65 -16.75 30.14
N LYS A 6 0.53 -17.06 30.67
CA LYS A 6 1.49 -16.04 31.10
C LYS A 6 2.09 -15.38 29.86
N ARG A 7 1.66 -14.14 29.58
CA ARG A 7 2.03 -13.42 28.36
C ARG A 7 3.46 -12.87 28.44
N ASP A 8 4.11 -12.80 27.28
CA ASP A 8 5.44 -12.23 27.13
C ASP A 8 5.36 -10.71 27.24
N LYS A 9 6.45 -10.05 27.64
CA LYS A 9 6.49 -8.57 27.73
C LYS A 9 6.19 -7.87 26.40
N ASN A 10 6.49 -8.51 25.27
CA ASN A 10 6.21 -7.97 23.94
C ASN A 10 4.87 -8.43 23.34
N ASP A 11 4.04 -9.16 24.08
CA ASP A 11 2.67 -9.50 23.67
C ASP A 11 1.73 -8.33 23.98
N ILE A 12 1.18 -7.75 22.92
CA ILE A 12 0.28 -6.60 22.91
C ILE A 12 -0.99 -6.89 23.73
N PHE A 13 -1.46 -8.14 23.74
CA PHE A 13 -2.61 -8.53 24.55
C PHE A 13 -2.34 -8.53 26.06
N GLY A 14 -1.07 -8.55 26.48
CA GLY A 14 -0.67 -8.41 27.88
C GLY A 14 -0.59 -6.95 28.35
N MET A 15 -0.64 -5.97 27.44
CA MET A 15 -0.50 -4.55 27.77
C MET A 15 -1.86 -3.92 28.05
N PRO A 16 -2.11 -3.25 29.20
CA PRO A 16 -3.45 -2.85 29.62
C PRO A 16 -4.26 -2.06 28.57
N ILE A 17 -3.67 -1.01 27.99
CA ILE A 17 -4.35 -0.14 27.00
C ILE A 17 -4.54 -0.88 25.67
N LEU A 18 -3.49 -1.55 25.18
CA LEU A 18 -3.54 -2.21 23.87
C LEU A 18 -4.40 -3.49 23.89
N ASN A 19 -4.56 -4.12 25.05
CA ASN A 19 -5.50 -5.21 25.27
C ASN A 19 -6.94 -4.74 25.00
N ILE A 20 -7.34 -3.58 25.51
CA ILE A 20 -8.66 -2.99 25.22
C ILE A 20 -8.82 -2.77 23.71
N ILE A 21 -7.80 -2.23 23.04
CA ILE A 21 -7.88 -1.91 21.60
C ILE A 21 -7.94 -3.19 20.73
N PHE A 22 -7.09 -4.18 21.01
CA PHE A 22 -6.86 -5.32 20.10
C PHE A 22 -7.47 -6.65 20.56
N LYS A 23 -7.97 -6.76 21.78
CA LYS A 23 -8.60 -7.99 22.28
C LYS A 23 -10.06 -7.79 22.69
N ASN A 24 -10.45 -6.61 23.15
CA ASN A 24 -11.84 -6.35 23.51
C ASN A 24 -12.73 -6.34 22.25
N ARG A 25 -13.59 -7.35 22.15
CA ARG A 25 -14.49 -7.54 21.02
C ARG A 25 -15.49 -6.39 20.87
N VAL A 26 -15.98 -5.80 21.97
CA VAL A 26 -16.93 -4.68 21.92
C VAL A 26 -16.27 -3.46 21.29
N PHE A 27 -15.04 -3.12 21.72
CA PHE A 27 -14.29 -2.02 21.16
C PHE A 27 -14.02 -2.22 19.66
N GLN A 28 -13.53 -3.40 19.27
CA GLN A 28 -13.27 -3.71 17.86
C GLN A 28 -14.52 -3.63 16.98
N ARG A 29 -15.64 -4.14 17.48
CA ARG A 29 -16.92 -4.09 16.74
C ARG A 29 -17.44 -2.67 16.64
N THR A 30 -17.27 -1.86 17.69
CA THR A 30 -17.62 -0.44 17.67
C THR A 30 -16.81 0.31 16.60
N VAL A 31 -15.49 0.11 16.55
CA VAL A 31 -14.63 0.71 15.52
C VAL A 31 -15.04 0.25 14.12
N GLN A 32 -15.29 -1.06 13.92
CA GLN A 32 -15.74 -1.58 12.63
C GLN A 32 -17.08 -0.96 12.17
N ILE A 33 -18.04 -0.81 13.08
CA ILE A 33 -19.35 -0.20 12.78
C ILE A 33 -19.18 1.29 12.44
N LEU A 34 -18.36 2.03 13.20
CA LEU A 34 -18.08 3.44 12.93
C LEU A 34 -17.39 3.63 11.56
N VAL A 35 -16.37 2.82 11.26
CA VAL A 35 -15.67 2.87 9.97
C VAL A 35 -16.61 2.50 8.82
N LEU A 36 -17.47 1.50 9.01
CA LEU A 36 -18.51 1.16 8.03
C LEU A 36 -19.51 2.30 7.82
N PHE A 37 -19.98 2.94 8.90
CA PHE A 37 -20.89 4.07 8.83
C PHE A 37 -20.28 5.22 8.04
N LEU A 38 -19.05 5.64 8.37
CA LEU A 38 -18.35 6.71 7.65
C LEU A 38 -18.14 6.35 6.18
N PHE A 39 -17.81 5.09 5.89
CA PHE A 39 -17.63 4.60 4.53
C PHE A 39 -18.93 4.69 3.70
N VAL A 40 -20.04 4.19 4.23
CA VAL A 40 -21.36 4.25 3.56
C VAL A 40 -21.83 5.70 3.43
N TYR A 41 -21.66 6.51 4.47
CA TYR A 41 -22.04 7.91 4.47
C TYR A 41 -21.25 8.71 3.43
N ALA A 42 -19.95 8.49 3.29
CA ALA A 42 -19.16 9.14 2.24
C ALA A 42 -19.57 8.73 0.83
N ILE A 43 -19.89 7.44 0.60
CA ILE A 43 -20.42 7.01 -0.70
C ILE A 43 -21.75 7.69 -1.01
N TYR A 44 -22.66 7.72 -0.03
CA TYR A 44 -23.95 8.39 -0.16
C TYR A 44 -23.77 9.88 -0.50
N MET A 45 -22.97 10.60 0.28
CA MET A 45 -22.68 12.02 0.05
C MET A 45 -22.05 12.26 -1.32
N GLY A 46 -21.13 11.39 -1.77
CA GLY A 46 -20.51 11.51 -3.09
C GLY A 46 -21.47 11.36 -4.27
N PHE A 47 -22.59 10.65 -4.10
CA PHE A 47 -23.64 10.58 -5.13
C PHE A 47 -24.61 11.77 -5.07
N ILE A 48 -24.97 12.22 -3.88
CA ILE A 48 -25.92 13.33 -3.70
C ILE A 48 -25.28 14.68 -4.03
N ASN A 49 -24.04 14.87 -3.61
CA ASN A 49 -23.25 16.09 -3.79
C ASN A 49 -22.00 15.72 -4.63
N PRO A 50 -22.13 15.70 -5.97
CA PRO A 50 -21.14 15.08 -6.85
C PRO A 50 -19.86 15.90 -7.03
N THR A 51 -19.89 17.20 -6.75
CA THR A 51 -18.76 18.12 -6.98
C THR A 51 -17.95 18.38 -5.71
N LYS A 52 -16.66 18.74 -5.86
CA LYS A 52 -15.77 19.04 -4.72
C LYS A 52 -16.24 20.26 -3.92
N GLU A 53 -16.86 21.23 -4.57
CA GLU A 53 -17.35 22.46 -3.94
C GLU A 53 -18.49 22.14 -2.97
N GLU A 54 -19.37 21.20 -3.36
CA GLU A 54 -20.50 20.75 -2.54
C GLU A 54 -20.10 19.71 -1.48
N ASN A 55 -19.04 18.93 -1.70
CA ASN A 55 -18.68 17.80 -0.86
C ASN A 55 -17.17 17.49 -0.88
N LEU A 56 -16.46 18.12 0.04
CA LEU A 56 -15.06 17.81 0.32
C LEU A 56 -14.92 16.50 1.10
N PHE A 57 -15.90 16.18 1.95
CA PHE A 57 -15.87 15.03 2.88
C PHE A 57 -15.51 13.71 2.21
N THR A 58 -16.12 13.40 1.07
CA THR A 58 -15.93 12.10 0.41
C THR A 58 -14.47 11.89 0.01
N THR A 59 -13.88 12.88 -0.65
CA THR A 59 -12.48 12.80 -1.09
C THR A 59 -11.52 12.92 0.09
N ALA A 60 -11.85 13.73 1.10
CA ALA A 60 -11.07 13.85 2.33
C ALA A 60 -11.05 12.54 3.12
N LEU A 61 -12.17 11.82 3.23
CA LEU A 61 -12.22 10.54 3.92
C LEU A 61 -11.40 9.47 3.18
N PHE A 62 -11.62 9.31 1.87
CA PHE A 62 -10.99 8.23 1.10
C PHE A 62 -9.51 8.50 0.78
N TRP A 63 -9.18 9.71 0.34
CA TRP A 63 -7.84 10.05 -0.16
C TRP A 63 -7.01 10.86 0.84
N GLY A 64 -7.65 11.60 1.75
CA GLY A 64 -6.97 12.37 2.80
C GLY A 64 -6.74 11.58 4.09
N LEU A 65 -7.72 10.76 4.52
CA LEU A 65 -7.62 9.97 5.76
C LEU A 65 -7.25 8.50 5.47
N PHE A 66 -8.07 7.79 4.69
CA PHE A 66 -7.93 6.36 4.50
C PHE A 66 -6.62 5.97 3.80
N TRP A 67 -6.32 6.57 2.66
CA TRP A 67 -5.11 6.19 1.93
C TRP A 67 -3.81 6.44 2.72
N PRO A 68 -3.50 7.66 3.20
CA PRO A 68 -2.23 7.89 3.88
C PRO A 68 -2.15 7.21 5.25
N PHE A 69 -3.16 7.36 6.11
CA PHE A 69 -3.07 6.86 7.49
C PHE A 69 -3.39 5.37 7.59
N PHE A 70 -4.48 4.92 6.96
CA PHE A 70 -4.87 3.53 7.08
C PHE A 70 -4.07 2.61 6.17
N MET A 71 -3.73 3.01 4.95
CA MET A 71 -2.93 2.15 4.08
C MET A 71 -1.44 2.28 4.39
N VAL A 72 -0.83 3.46 4.20
CA VAL A 72 0.63 3.55 4.26
C VAL A 72 1.17 3.53 5.69
N THR A 73 0.59 4.32 6.61
CA THR A 73 1.08 4.37 7.99
C THR A 73 0.84 3.05 8.72
N THR A 74 -0.34 2.41 8.62
CA THR A 74 -0.51 1.11 9.30
C THR A 74 0.33 0.01 8.69
N LEU A 75 0.50 -0.05 7.36
CA LEU A 75 1.32 -1.10 6.74
C LEU A 75 2.80 -0.98 7.09
N SER A 76 3.32 0.26 7.20
CA SER A 76 4.70 0.51 7.60
C SER A 76 4.95 0.20 9.08
N THR A 77 3.94 0.36 9.92
CA THR A 77 4.06 0.22 11.37
C THR A 77 3.43 -1.06 11.90
N PHE A 78 2.11 -1.16 11.87
CA PHE A 78 1.32 -2.22 12.50
C PHE A 78 0.95 -3.37 11.56
N GLY A 79 1.45 -3.39 10.33
CA GLY A 79 1.12 -4.40 9.33
C GLY A 79 -0.33 -4.24 8.84
N ARG A 80 -1.07 -5.34 8.73
CA ARG A 80 -2.40 -5.36 8.06
C ARG A 80 -3.58 -5.07 8.99
N ILE A 81 -3.37 -4.42 10.15
CA ILE A 81 -4.45 -4.16 11.12
C ILE A 81 -5.64 -3.48 10.46
N PHE A 82 -5.39 -2.55 9.53
CA PHE A 82 -6.47 -1.90 8.81
C PHE A 82 -7.40 -2.89 8.08
N CYS A 83 -6.86 -3.94 7.45
CA CYS A 83 -7.66 -4.98 6.81
C CYS A 83 -8.58 -5.73 7.80
N GLY A 84 -8.27 -5.70 9.10
CA GLY A 84 -9.09 -6.27 10.16
C GLY A 84 -10.28 -5.40 10.56
N ILE A 85 -10.22 -4.09 10.30
CA ILE A 85 -11.29 -3.11 10.58
C ILE A 85 -11.96 -2.56 9.32
N CYS A 86 -11.46 -2.90 8.12
CA CYS A 86 -11.98 -2.33 6.88
C CYS A 86 -13.44 -2.75 6.62
N PRO A 87 -14.26 -1.87 6.01
CA PRO A 87 -15.67 -2.13 5.75
C PRO A 87 -15.92 -3.42 4.96
N HIS A 88 -15.17 -3.65 3.87
CA HIS A 88 -15.32 -4.86 3.05
C HIS A 88 -15.03 -6.14 3.84
N GLY A 89 -13.93 -6.14 4.61
CA GLY A 89 -13.55 -7.29 5.43
C GLY A 89 -14.55 -7.55 6.55
N PHE A 90 -15.09 -6.49 7.17
CA PHE A 90 -16.11 -6.60 8.19
C PHE A 90 -17.41 -7.22 7.64
N ILE A 91 -17.98 -6.65 6.57
CA ILE A 91 -19.21 -7.16 5.95
C ILE A 91 -19.00 -8.60 5.44
N GLY A 92 -17.87 -8.88 4.79
CA GLY A 92 -17.59 -10.19 4.20
C GLY A 92 -17.62 -11.35 5.20
N LYS A 93 -17.21 -11.12 6.45
CA LYS A 93 -17.27 -12.14 7.52
C LYS A 93 -18.68 -12.59 7.86
N TYR A 94 -19.69 -11.77 7.61
CA TYR A 94 -21.09 -12.11 7.83
C TYR A 94 -21.69 -12.74 6.57
N ILE A 95 -21.42 -12.15 5.40
CA ILE A 95 -21.94 -12.66 4.12
C ILE A 95 -21.43 -14.08 3.84
N THR A 96 -20.13 -14.35 4.03
CA THR A 96 -19.53 -15.67 3.75
C THR A 96 -20.14 -16.79 4.61
N LYS A 97 -20.74 -16.47 5.76
CA LYS A 97 -21.39 -17.45 6.64
C LYS A 97 -22.75 -17.91 6.12
N ILE A 98 -23.48 -17.02 5.44
CA ILE A 98 -24.83 -17.24 4.92
C ILE A 98 -24.87 -17.51 3.41
N GLY A 99 -23.79 -17.16 2.69
CA GLY A 99 -23.68 -17.33 1.25
C GLY A 99 -23.63 -18.80 0.79
N LEU A 100 -23.44 -18.99 -0.52
CA LEU A 100 -23.42 -20.29 -1.20
C LEU A 100 -22.21 -21.17 -0.84
N LYS A 101 -21.16 -20.59 -0.23
CA LYS A 101 -19.93 -21.27 0.21
C LYS A 101 -19.25 -22.11 -0.88
N LYS A 102 -19.33 -21.67 -2.15
CA LYS A 102 -18.63 -22.35 -3.23
C LYS A 102 -17.12 -22.14 -3.06
N LYS A 103 -16.33 -23.12 -3.47
CA LYS A 103 -14.88 -22.92 -3.61
C LYS A 103 -14.63 -22.03 -4.83
N ILE A 104 -13.70 -21.09 -4.71
CA ILE A 104 -13.30 -20.25 -5.84
C ILE A 104 -12.65 -21.14 -6.91
N PRO A 105 -13.03 -21.01 -8.20
CA PRO A 105 -12.41 -21.79 -9.27
C PRO A 105 -10.93 -21.42 -9.42
N GLN A 106 -10.12 -22.37 -9.90
CA GLN A 106 -8.67 -22.21 -9.99
C GLN A 106 -8.24 -21.02 -10.87
N SER A 107 -9.05 -20.67 -11.88
CA SER A 107 -8.83 -19.50 -12.74
C SER A 107 -8.92 -18.17 -11.98
N LEU A 108 -9.85 -18.06 -11.02
CA LEU A 108 -10.05 -16.86 -10.20
C LEU A 108 -9.23 -16.87 -8.90
N ALA A 109 -8.72 -18.04 -8.48
CA ALA A 109 -7.81 -18.20 -7.35
C ALA A 109 -6.39 -17.67 -7.64
N ASN A 110 -6.29 -16.53 -8.34
CA ASN A 110 -5.05 -15.97 -8.84
C ASN A 110 -4.75 -14.61 -8.18
N PRO A 111 -3.73 -14.50 -7.31
CA PRO A 111 -3.40 -13.25 -6.61
C PRO A 111 -2.90 -12.14 -7.54
N PHE A 112 -2.58 -12.43 -8.80
CA PHE A 112 -2.25 -11.41 -9.79
C PHE A 112 -3.46 -10.58 -10.21
N ILE A 113 -4.70 -11.06 -10.05
CA ILE A 113 -5.91 -10.30 -10.39
C ILE A 113 -5.93 -8.97 -9.61
N GLY A 114 -5.78 -9.03 -8.28
CA GLY A 114 -5.66 -7.82 -7.46
C GLY A 114 -4.47 -6.94 -7.85
N VAL A 115 -3.33 -7.53 -8.22
CA VAL A 115 -2.14 -6.75 -8.67
C VAL A 115 -2.43 -5.99 -9.95
N PHE A 116 -3.07 -6.61 -10.94
CA PHE A 116 -3.45 -5.96 -12.19
C PHE A 116 -4.53 -4.89 -11.98
N LEU A 117 -5.53 -5.15 -11.13
CA LEU A 117 -6.54 -4.15 -10.78
C LEU A 117 -5.90 -2.93 -10.11
N LEU A 118 -4.93 -3.12 -9.21
CA LEU A 118 -4.21 -2.01 -8.58
C LEU A 118 -3.31 -1.29 -9.59
N PHE A 119 -2.62 -2.02 -10.44
CA PHE A 119 -1.63 -1.42 -11.32
C PHE A 119 -2.25 -0.74 -12.55
N ILE A 120 -3.12 -1.45 -13.27
CA ILE A 120 -3.80 -0.92 -14.46
C ILE A 120 -5.04 -0.14 -14.06
N GLY A 121 -5.93 -0.74 -13.26
CA GLY A 121 -7.21 -0.11 -12.92
C GLY A 121 -7.10 1.11 -12.02
N TRP A 122 -6.03 1.23 -11.24
CA TRP A 122 -5.79 2.39 -10.38
C TRP A 122 -4.62 3.25 -10.88
N TRP A 123 -3.39 2.74 -10.90
CA TRP A 123 -2.22 3.59 -11.18
C TRP A 123 -2.15 4.08 -12.63
N ALA A 124 -2.36 3.21 -13.62
CA ALA A 124 -2.37 3.65 -15.01
C ALA A 124 -3.49 4.68 -15.26
N THR A 125 -4.70 4.41 -14.77
CA THR A 125 -5.82 5.37 -14.84
C THR A 125 -5.50 6.69 -14.13
N TYR A 126 -4.86 6.66 -12.96
CA TYR A 126 -4.47 7.88 -12.23
C TYR A 126 -3.50 8.76 -13.02
N TYR A 127 -2.52 8.17 -13.71
CA TYR A 127 -1.56 8.94 -14.51
C TYR A 127 -2.08 9.37 -15.87
N MET A 128 -3.02 8.61 -16.46
CA MET A 128 -3.64 8.99 -17.73
C MET A 128 -4.77 10.01 -17.53
N TYR A 129 -5.50 9.92 -16.42
CA TYR A 129 -6.65 10.75 -16.10
C TYR A 129 -6.59 11.27 -14.65
N PRO A 130 -5.71 12.25 -14.36
CA PRO A 130 -5.46 12.71 -12.98
C PRO A 130 -6.69 13.23 -12.25
N GLU A 131 -7.67 13.79 -12.96
CA GLU A 131 -8.90 14.32 -12.37
C GLU A 131 -9.96 13.24 -12.09
N PHE A 132 -9.83 12.05 -12.67
CA PHE A 132 -10.86 11.01 -12.60
C PHE A 132 -11.18 10.59 -11.17
N PHE A 133 -10.16 10.33 -10.34
CA PHE A 133 -10.35 9.92 -8.94
C PHE A 133 -10.43 11.09 -7.94
N LYS A 134 -10.39 12.34 -8.43
CA LYS A 134 -10.40 13.51 -7.54
C LYS A 134 -11.80 14.02 -7.26
N THR A 135 -12.83 13.63 -8.00
CA THR A 135 -14.20 14.07 -7.74
C THR A 135 -14.90 13.18 -6.70
N PRO A 136 -15.81 13.74 -5.88
CA PRO A 136 -16.64 12.96 -4.95
C PRO A 136 -17.46 11.87 -5.66
N TYR A 137 -18.09 12.21 -6.79
CA TYR A 137 -18.88 11.25 -7.57
C TYR A 137 -18.06 10.05 -8.02
N SER A 138 -16.93 10.27 -8.69
CA SER A 138 -16.09 9.17 -9.19
C SER A 138 -15.48 8.36 -8.05
N THR A 139 -15.13 9.01 -6.93
CA THR A 139 -14.65 8.33 -5.72
C THR A 139 -15.75 7.42 -5.15
N ALA A 140 -16.97 7.94 -4.98
CA ALA A 140 -18.11 7.17 -4.50
C ALA A 140 -18.43 6.00 -5.45
N LEU A 141 -18.45 6.25 -6.76
CA LEU A 141 -18.67 5.22 -7.77
C LEU A 141 -17.63 4.09 -7.69
N LEU A 142 -16.34 4.44 -7.57
CA LEU A 142 -15.27 3.46 -7.42
C LEU A 142 -15.49 2.57 -6.19
N PHE A 143 -15.67 3.16 -5.01
CA PHE A 143 -15.85 2.40 -3.77
C PHE A 143 -17.18 1.66 -3.72
N PHE A 144 -18.22 2.18 -4.35
CA PHE A 144 -19.50 1.49 -4.51
C PHE A 144 -19.37 0.24 -5.37
N ILE A 145 -18.78 0.36 -6.58
CA ILE A 145 -18.54 -0.80 -7.47
C ILE A 145 -17.65 -1.84 -6.78
N MET A 146 -16.57 -1.41 -6.12
CA MET A 146 -15.74 -2.32 -5.34
C MET A 146 -16.52 -3.03 -4.23
N THR A 147 -17.47 -2.35 -3.59
CA THR A 147 -18.32 -2.94 -2.55
C THR A 147 -19.29 -3.96 -3.13
N LEU A 148 -19.93 -3.66 -4.26
CA LEU A 148 -20.80 -4.61 -4.97
C LEU A 148 -20.03 -5.88 -5.36
N VAL A 149 -18.85 -5.72 -5.97
CA VAL A 149 -17.99 -6.85 -6.33
C VAL A 149 -17.61 -7.66 -5.08
N ALA A 150 -17.22 -7.00 -3.99
CA ALA A 150 -16.90 -7.69 -2.74
C ALA A 150 -18.07 -8.51 -2.21
N VAL A 151 -19.27 -7.92 -2.13
CA VAL A 151 -20.51 -8.57 -1.68
C VAL A 151 -20.83 -9.80 -2.52
N VAL A 152 -20.79 -9.67 -3.86
CA VAL A 152 -21.04 -10.79 -4.78
C VAL A 152 -20.04 -11.91 -4.55
N PHE A 153 -18.74 -11.59 -4.45
CA PHE A 153 -17.71 -12.60 -4.21
C PHE A 153 -17.86 -13.31 -2.86
N TYR A 154 -18.18 -12.58 -1.78
CA TYR A 154 -18.41 -13.19 -0.47
C TYR A 154 -19.70 -14.01 -0.40
N TYR A 155 -20.72 -13.65 -1.18
CA TYR A 155 -21.95 -14.41 -1.24
C TYR A 155 -21.77 -15.72 -2.00
N ILE A 156 -21.02 -15.71 -3.09
CA ILE A 156 -20.81 -16.91 -3.91
C ILE A 156 -19.72 -17.80 -3.31
N TYR A 157 -18.60 -17.24 -2.89
CA TYR A 157 -17.38 -17.98 -2.53
C TYR A 157 -17.03 -17.88 -1.04
N ASP A 158 -16.54 -18.97 -0.47
CA ASP A 158 -16.12 -19.03 0.93
C ASP A 158 -14.69 -18.49 1.16
N GLU A 159 -14.26 -18.52 2.41
CA GLU A 159 -12.90 -18.22 2.89
C GLU A 159 -12.39 -16.81 2.51
N MET A 160 -13.29 -15.82 2.50
CA MET A 160 -12.96 -14.43 2.21
C MET A 160 -12.28 -14.23 0.84
N ALA A 161 -12.76 -14.96 -0.17
CA ALA A 161 -12.19 -15.02 -1.52
C ALA A 161 -11.88 -13.65 -2.15
N TYR A 162 -12.76 -12.66 -2.00
CA TYR A 162 -12.50 -11.30 -2.48
C TYR A 162 -11.19 -10.73 -1.92
N CYS A 163 -10.98 -10.80 -0.60
CA CYS A 163 -9.76 -10.29 0.03
C CYS A 163 -8.49 -11.06 -0.39
N LYS A 164 -8.62 -12.37 -0.66
CA LYS A 164 -7.49 -13.23 -1.02
C LYS A 164 -7.01 -12.99 -2.46
N TYR A 165 -7.93 -12.76 -3.40
CA TYR A 165 -7.62 -12.83 -4.83
C TYR A 165 -8.01 -11.57 -5.64
N ILE A 166 -9.10 -10.88 -5.28
CA ILE A 166 -9.70 -9.84 -6.12
C ILE A 166 -9.38 -8.44 -5.61
N CYS A 167 -9.35 -8.24 -4.30
CA CYS A 167 -9.10 -6.94 -3.68
C CYS A 167 -7.79 -6.34 -4.22
N PRO A 168 -7.81 -5.13 -4.83
CA PRO A 168 -6.63 -4.54 -5.47
C PRO A 168 -5.43 -4.41 -4.51
N ILE A 169 -5.70 -4.09 -3.25
CA ILE A 169 -4.69 -3.94 -2.20
C ILE A 169 -4.36 -5.24 -1.46
N GLY A 170 -5.00 -6.37 -1.79
CA GLY A 170 -4.89 -7.65 -1.07
C GLY A 170 -3.46 -8.21 -1.09
N THR A 171 -2.96 -8.56 -2.27
CA THR A 171 -1.58 -9.07 -2.48
C THR A 171 -0.54 -8.08 -1.98
N MET A 172 -0.80 -6.80 -2.17
CA MET A 172 0.09 -5.72 -1.78
C MET A 172 0.26 -5.59 -0.27
N THR A 173 -0.84 -5.51 0.47
CA THR A 173 -0.84 -5.47 1.94
C THR A 173 -0.19 -6.72 2.54
N LYS A 174 -0.32 -7.88 1.89
CA LYS A 174 0.35 -9.14 2.26
C LYS A 174 1.87 -9.07 2.11
N ALA A 175 2.37 -8.53 1.00
CA ALA A 175 3.81 -8.32 0.79
C ALA A 175 4.39 -7.41 1.90
N PHE A 176 3.68 -6.33 2.22
CA PHE A 176 4.11 -5.32 3.18
C PHE A 176 3.95 -5.67 4.65
N SER A 177 3.02 -6.57 4.99
CA SER A 177 2.89 -7.11 6.35
C SER A 177 4.19 -7.69 6.93
N LYS A 178 5.12 -8.08 6.05
CA LYS A 178 6.42 -8.64 6.41
C LYS A 178 7.42 -7.58 6.87
N VAL A 179 7.19 -6.30 6.56
CA VAL A 179 8.00 -5.14 6.99
C VAL A 179 7.57 -4.64 8.37
N GLY A 180 6.27 -4.67 8.69
CA GLY A 180 5.72 -4.09 9.92
C GLY A 180 6.29 -4.67 11.24
N PHE A 181 6.01 -3.97 12.34
CA PHE A 181 6.46 -4.23 13.70
C PHE A 181 5.64 -5.27 14.47
N THR A 182 4.62 -5.87 13.84
CA THR A 182 3.71 -6.78 14.54
C THR A 182 3.67 -8.15 13.88
N LYS A 183 3.37 -9.17 14.68
CA LYS A 183 3.04 -10.52 14.21
C LYS A 183 2.01 -11.17 15.11
N LEU A 184 1.18 -12.00 14.50
CA LEU A 184 0.31 -12.93 15.20
C LEU A 184 0.96 -14.32 15.20
N GLU A 185 0.99 -14.97 16.36
CA GLU A 185 1.45 -16.34 16.53
C GLU A 185 0.72 -17.01 17.69
N THR A 186 1.15 -18.22 18.08
CA THR A 186 0.60 -18.89 19.26
C THR A 186 1.71 -19.38 20.18
N TYR A 187 1.43 -19.42 21.47
CA TYR A 187 2.29 -20.06 22.46
C TYR A 187 2.36 -21.57 22.23
N LYS A 188 3.55 -22.09 21.91
CA LYS A 188 3.75 -23.50 21.52
C LYS A 188 3.39 -24.49 22.62
N GLU A 189 3.75 -24.16 23.86
CA GLU A 189 3.55 -25.02 25.04
C GLU A 189 2.09 -25.43 25.22
N HIS A 190 1.16 -24.48 25.02
CA HIS A 190 -0.27 -24.72 25.17
C HIS A 190 -0.93 -25.22 23.88
N CYS A 191 -0.35 -24.95 22.72
CA CYS A 191 -0.88 -25.41 21.43
C CYS A 191 -0.54 -26.87 21.12
N SER A 192 0.56 -27.41 21.65
CA SER A 192 1.02 -28.77 21.32
C SER A 192 0.05 -29.88 21.74
N SER A 193 -0.71 -29.67 22.82
CA SER A 193 -1.72 -30.61 23.34
C SER A 193 -3.16 -30.23 22.99
N CYS A 194 -3.37 -29.15 22.23
CA CYS A 194 -4.71 -28.65 21.91
C CYS A 194 -5.41 -29.53 20.86
N LYS A 195 -6.59 -30.06 21.19
CA LYS A 195 -7.43 -30.89 20.29
C LYS A 195 -8.67 -30.18 19.74
N THR A 196 -8.96 -28.97 20.21
CA THR A 196 -10.22 -28.23 19.87
C THR A 196 -10.08 -27.39 18.61
N PHE A 197 -8.90 -26.82 18.35
CA PHE A 197 -8.61 -25.98 17.19
C PHE A 197 -9.56 -24.78 17.00
N ASP A 198 -10.20 -24.30 18.08
CA ASP A 198 -11.18 -23.20 18.06
C ASP A 198 -10.64 -21.94 17.36
N CYS A 199 -9.34 -21.66 17.52
CA CYS A 199 -8.69 -20.50 16.89
C CYS A 199 -8.64 -20.59 15.35
N ALA A 200 -8.54 -21.80 14.78
CA ALA A 200 -8.61 -22.01 13.34
C ALA A 200 -10.07 -21.95 12.86
N THR A 201 -11.00 -22.57 13.59
CA THR A 201 -12.44 -22.55 13.29
C THR A 201 -13.02 -21.14 13.31
N ALA A 202 -12.55 -20.28 14.23
CA ALA A 202 -12.98 -18.88 14.29
C ALA A 202 -12.45 -18.01 13.14
N CYS A 203 -11.43 -18.47 12.40
CA CYS A 203 -10.83 -17.69 11.33
C CYS A 203 -11.65 -17.81 10.02
N SER A 204 -12.34 -16.73 9.63
CA SER A 204 -13.10 -16.69 8.36
C SER A 204 -12.25 -16.88 7.09
N TYR A 205 -10.91 -16.78 7.20
CA TYR A 205 -9.99 -17.05 6.09
C TYR A 205 -9.53 -18.52 6.03
N ASN A 206 -10.01 -19.38 6.94
CA ASN A 206 -9.57 -20.76 7.12
C ASN A 206 -8.04 -20.88 7.36
N LEU A 207 -7.47 -19.92 8.09
CA LEU A 207 -6.05 -19.92 8.45
C LEU A 207 -5.84 -20.66 9.77
N LYS A 208 -4.61 -21.14 9.96
CA LYS A 208 -4.19 -21.89 11.15
C LYS A 208 -3.14 -21.07 11.91
N PRO A 209 -3.52 -20.21 12.87
CA PRO A 209 -2.59 -19.31 13.58
C PRO A 209 -1.38 -20.03 14.19
N PHE A 210 -1.58 -21.26 14.66
CA PHE A 210 -0.52 -22.09 15.24
C PHE A 210 0.57 -22.53 14.25
N THR A 211 0.38 -22.30 12.94
CA THR A 211 1.41 -22.57 11.92
C THR A 211 2.25 -21.33 11.58
N PHE A 212 1.84 -20.13 12.00
CA PHE A 212 2.46 -18.88 11.54
C PHE A 212 3.93 -18.74 11.97
N ALA A 213 4.24 -19.08 13.22
CA ALA A 213 5.62 -19.04 13.72
C ALA A 213 6.53 -20.02 12.96
N LYS A 214 6.05 -21.25 12.70
CA LYS A 214 6.83 -22.27 11.95
C LYS A 214 7.06 -21.84 10.50
N LYS A 215 6.08 -21.19 9.88
CA LYS A 215 6.16 -20.74 8.47
C LYS A 215 6.88 -19.41 8.29
N ASN A 216 7.20 -18.71 9.39
CA ASN A 216 7.63 -17.32 9.39
C ASN A 216 6.74 -16.46 8.47
N SER A 217 5.43 -16.67 8.56
CA SER A 217 4.45 -16.02 7.68
C SER A 217 3.06 -16.08 8.29
N MET A 218 2.34 -14.95 8.21
CA MET A 218 0.93 -14.87 8.60
C MET A 218 -0.02 -15.13 7.42
N GLU A 219 0.53 -15.50 6.25
CA GLU A 219 -0.24 -15.79 5.03
C GLU A 219 -1.23 -14.66 4.70
N ASP A 220 -2.52 -14.96 4.61
CA ASP A 220 -3.56 -13.99 4.26
C ASP A 220 -4.20 -13.32 5.50
N CYS A 221 -3.63 -13.51 6.69
CA CYS A 221 -4.16 -12.95 7.94
C CYS A 221 -4.29 -11.42 7.84
N THR A 222 -5.47 -10.92 8.18
CA THR A 222 -5.81 -9.50 8.21
C THR A 222 -5.71 -8.89 9.61
N LEU A 223 -5.16 -9.61 10.58
CA LEU A 223 -5.02 -9.16 11.98
C LEU A 223 -6.35 -8.68 12.57
N CYS A 224 -7.43 -9.38 12.26
CA CYS A 224 -8.77 -9.04 12.74
C CYS A 224 -9.11 -9.57 14.13
N MET A 225 -8.20 -10.34 14.73
CA MET A 225 -8.25 -10.84 16.11
C MET A 225 -9.42 -11.75 16.49
N ASP A 226 -10.25 -12.20 15.54
CA ASP A 226 -11.34 -13.15 15.85
C ASP A 226 -10.82 -14.43 16.53
N CYS A 227 -9.65 -14.94 16.12
CA CYS A 227 -9.03 -16.11 16.72
C CYS A 227 -8.53 -15.90 18.17
N SER A 228 -8.18 -14.68 18.58
CA SER A 228 -7.78 -14.42 19.97
C SER A 228 -8.98 -14.27 20.89
N SER A 229 -10.17 -14.00 20.35
CA SER A 229 -11.42 -13.96 21.13
C SER A 229 -11.89 -15.33 21.62
N VAL A 230 -11.36 -16.42 21.06
CA VAL A 230 -11.74 -17.81 21.41
C VAL A 230 -10.58 -18.63 21.98
N CYS A 231 -9.35 -18.11 21.97
CA CYS A 231 -8.17 -18.86 22.41
C CYS A 231 -7.09 -17.93 22.97
N GLU A 232 -6.83 -18.07 24.28
CA GLU A 232 -5.83 -17.24 24.97
C GLU A 232 -4.40 -17.50 24.52
N SER A 233 -4.11 -18.67 23.94
CA SER A 233 -2.78 -18.99 23.39
C SER A 233 -2.42 -18.19 22.14
N VAL A 234 -3.37 -17.50 21.51
CA VAL A 234 -3.04 -16.56 20.44
C VAL A 234 -2.33 -15.35 21.05
N ALA A 235 -1.18 -15.02 20.47
CA ALA A 235 -0.32 -13.92 20.89
C ALA A 235 -0.19 -12.92 19.74
N PHE A 236 -0.34 -11.64 20.06
CA PHE A 236 -0.11 -10.57 19.10
C PHE A 236 1.13 -9.80 19.56
N LYS A 237 2.29 -10.06 18.96
CA LYS A 237 3.57 -9.59 19.48
C LYS A 237 4.18 -8.48 18.65
N PHE A 238 4.87 -7.57 19.34
CA PHE A 238 5.85 -6.70 18.71
C PHE A 238 7.07 -7.50 18.26
N LYS A 239 7.57 -7.18 17.06
CA LYS A 239 8.78 -7.71 16.44
C LYS A 239 9.61 -6.57 15.85
N LYS A 240 10.90 -6.82 15.62
CA LYS A 240 11.77 -5.90 14.89
C LYS A 240 11.23 -5.69 13.46
N PRO A 241 11.32 -4.46 12.91
CA PRO A 241 10.91 -4.20 11.52
C PRO A 241 11.62 -5.15 10.57
N SER A 242 10.90 -5.59 9.54
CA SER A 242 11.41 -6.48 8.50
C SER A 242 12.02 -7.80 8.99
N SER A 243 11.83 -8.19 10.27
CA SER A 243 12.40 -9.44 10.79
C SER A 243 11.99 -10.66 9.98
N THR A 244 10.73 -10.72 9.55
CA THR A 244 10.23 -11.76 8.64
C THR A 244 11.01 -11.83 7.32
N LEU A 245 11.50 -10.69 6.82
CA LEU A 245 12.22 -10.59 5.55
C LEU A 245 13.70 -10.99 5.65
N PHE A 246 14.26 -11.13 6.86
CA PHE A 246 15.64 -11.58 7.06
C PHE A 246 15.77 -13.12 7.05
N ASP A 247 14.67 -13.83 7.31
CA ASP A 247 14.64 -15.29 7.41
C ASP A 247 13.95 -15.94 6.20
N LYS A 248 14.04 -17.28 6.11
CA LYS A 248 13.34 -18.07 5.08
C LYS A 248 11.83 -18.08 5.35
N PHE A 249 11.04 -17.99 4.28
CA PHE A 249 9.58 -18.17 4.28
C PHE A 249 9.10 -18.58 2.89
N LYS A 250 7.84 -19.03 2.77
CA LYS A 250 7.25 -19.39 1.46
C LYS A 250 7.06 -18.13 0.61
N THR A 251 7.79 -18.03 -0.49
CA THR A 251 7.72 -16.90 -1.42
C THR A 251 6.47 -16.96 -2.31
N SER A 252 6.08 -15.82 -2.88
CA SER A 252 4.93 -15.66 -3.76
C SER A 252 5.36 -14.81 -4.94
N LYS A 253 5.10 -15.29 -6.16
CA LYS A 253 5.45 -14.56 -7.39
C LYS A 253 4.71 -13.22 -7.46
N ALA A 254 3.42 -13.24 -7.14
CA ALA A 254 2.57 -12.05 -7.18
C ALA A 254 3.02 -10.96 -6.20
N GLU A 255 3.57 -11.34 -5.04
CA GLU A 255 4.10 -10.36 -4.09
C GLU A 255 5.32 -9.64 -4.64
N VAL A 256 6.29 -10.35 -5.22
CA VAL A 256 7.49 -9.72 -5.81
C VAL A 256 7.13 -8.83 -7.00
N TRP A 257 6.21 -9.27 -7.86
CA TRP A 257 5.73 -8.44 -8.96
C TRP A 257 4.94 -7.21 -8.47
N ALA A 258 4.12 -7.35 -7.43
CA ALA A 258 3.45 -6.21 -6.81
C ALA A 258 4.47 -5.18 -6.28
N LEU A 259 5.56 -5.63 -5.65
CA LEU A 259 6.64 -4.76 -5.19
C LEU A 259 7.36 -4.02 -6.34
N ILE A 260 7.56 -4.68 -7.48
CA ILE A 260 8.18 -4.04 -8.65
C ILE A 260 7.22 -3.03 -9.27
N PHE A 261 5.98 -3.43 -9.56
CA PHE A 261 4.98 -2.58 -10.19
C PHE A 261 4.61 -1.38 -9.34
N ILE A 262 4.52 -1.53 -8.02
CA ILE A 262 4.26 -0.38 -7.16
C ILE A 262 5.46 0.55 -7.05
N THR A 263 6.69 0.02 -7.04
CA THR A 263 7.89 0.86 -7.04
C THR A 263 7.96 1.66 -8.34
N ALA A 264 7.60 1.05 -9.46
CA ALA A 264 7.45 1.75 -10.74
C ALA A 264 6.39 2.84 -10.64
N ALA A 265 5.14 2.45 -10.34
CA ALA A 265 3.98 3.31 -10.38
C ALA A 265 4.05 4.48 -9.38
N ILE A 266 4.54 4.24 -8.17
CA ILE A 266 4.51 5.24 -7.10
C ILE A 266 5.86 5.90 -6.98
N SER A 267 6.89 5.12 -6.65
CA SER A 267 8.18 5.71 -6.28
C SER A 267 8.89 6.35 -7.48
N ILE A 268 8.87 5.71 -8.65
CA ILE A 268 9.59 6.20 -9.84
C ILE A 268 8.71 7.14 -10.67
N THR A 269 7.46 6.77 -11.00
CA THR A 269 6.58 7.66 -11.78
C THR A 269 6.28 8.96 -11.03
N MET A 270 6.10 8.97 -9.70
CA MET A 270 5.99 10.26 -9.00
C MET A 270 7.29 11.06 -9.04
N GLY A 271 8.45 10.39 -9.03
CA GLY A 271 9.74 11.05 -9.24
C GLY A 271 9.81 11.75 -10.59
N PHE A 272 9.38 11.09 -11.67
CA PHE A 272 9.34 11.65 -13.02
C PHE A 272 8.27 12.73 -13.17
N HIS A 273 7.01 12.39 -12.91
CA HIS A 273 5.86 13.21 -13.24
C HIS A 273 5.58 14.32 -12.22
N HIS A 274 5.63 14.01 -10.92
CA HIS A 274 5.27 14.98 -9.88
C HIS A 274 6.47 15.74 -9.32
N ALA A 275 7.62 15.10 -9.11
CA ALA A 275 8.80 15.76 -8.58
C ALA A 275 9.54 16.52 -9.70
N LEU A 276 10.15 15.81 -10.64
CA LEU A 276 10.90 16.40 -11.75
C LEU A 276 10.02 17.17 -12.74
N GLY A 277 8.75 16.81 -12.89
CA GLY A 277 7.78 17.55 -13.70
C GLY A 277 7.56 19.01 -13.27
N ARG A 278 7.96 19.38 -12.05
CA ARG A 278 7.92 20.77 -11.54
C ARG A 278 9.27 21.49 -11.65
N SER A 279 10.29 20.88 -12.24
CA SER A 279 11.60 21.53 -12.42
C SER A 279 11.61 22.42 -13.66
N ALA A 280 12.49 23.43 -13.67
CA ALA A 280 12.62 24.35 -14.81
C ALA A 280 13.04 23.66 -16.12
N ILE A 281 13.61 22.46 -16.05
CA ILE A 281 14.07 21.66 -17.20
C ILE A 281 13.12 20.51 -17.57
N VAL A 282 11.83 20.60 -17.23
CA VAL A 282 10.85 19.53 -17.46
C VAL A 282 10.76 19.06 -18.92
N GLU A 283 10.92 20.00 -19.88
CA GLU A 283 10.86 19.71 -21.33
C GLU A 283 12.13 18.98 -21.84
N GLU A 284 13.21 18.94 -21.04
CA GLU A 284 14.44 18.25 -21.43
C GLU A 284 14.41 16.74 -21.17
N PHE A 285 13.52 16.29 -20.28
CA PHE A 285 13.43 14.88 -19.92
C PHE A 285 12.88 14.03 -21.07
N PHE A 286 13.45 12.84 -21.23
CA PHE A 286 13.12 11.95 -22.34
C PHE A 286 11.64 11.56 -22.39
N TRP A 287 10.98 11.35 -21.25
CA TRP A 287 9.54 11.05 -21.22
C TRP A 287 8.68 12.22 -21.71
N THR A 288 9.08 13.46 -21.38
CA THR A 288 8.40 14.68 -21.85
C THR A 288 8.64 14.86 -23.34
N LYS A 289 9.89 14.74 -23.82
CA LYS A 289 10.22 14.84 -25.26
C LYS A 289 9.46 13.82 -26.10
N THR A 290 9.39 12.58 -25.63
CA THR A 290 8.61 11.55 -26.32
C THR A 290 7.11 11.86 -26.28
N ALA A 291 6.57 12.32 -25.15
CA ALA A 291 5.17 12.77 -25.07
C ALA A 291 4.87 13.88 -26.10
N ARG A 292 5.68 14.94 -26.15
CA ARG A 292 5.54 16.05 -27.11
C ARG A 292 5.65 15.59 -28.56
N TYR A 293 6.57 14.66 -28.85
CA TYR A 293 6.71 14.09 -30.17
C TYR A 293 5.40 13.41 -30.61
N PHE A 294 4.81 12.55 -29.79
CA PHE A 294 3.55 11.89 -30.14
C PHE A 294 2.35 12.83 -30.17
N GLU A 295 2.31 13.86 -29.32
CA GLU A 295 1.29 14.92 -29.38
C GLU A 295 1.28 15.66 -30.72
N SER A 296 2.41 15.71 -31.45
CA SER A 296 2.50 16.41 -32.74
C SER A 296 1.74 15.73 -33.89
N PHE A 297 1.37 14.45 -33.76
CA PHE A 297 0.66 13.70 -34.81
C PHE A 297 -0.48 12.80 -34.31
N ILE A 298 -0.74 12.74 -33.00
CA ILE A 298 -1.87 12.01 -32.41
C ILE A 298 -2.65 12.94 -31.48
N ASN A 299 -3.97 13.00 -31.66
CA ASN A 299 -4.87 13.64 -30.70
C ASN A 299 -5.20 12.69 -29.55
N PHE A 300 -4.63 12.95 -28.37
CA PHE A 300 -4.84 12.14 -27.16
C PHE A 300 -6.10 12.51 -26.36
N GLY A 301 -6.88 13.50 -26.80
CA GLY A 301 -8.08 13.93 -26.10
C GLY A 301 -7.79 14.43 -24.69
N THR A 302 -8.38 13.80 -23.68
CA THR A 302 -8.24 14.20 -22.27
C THR A 302 -7.12 13.50 -21.51
N ILE A 303 -6.29 12.70 -22.20
CA ILE A 303 -5.20 11.94 -21.56
C ILE A 303 -4.05 12.89 -21.22
N ASP A 304 -3.53 12.78 -20.01
CA ASP A 304 -2.24 13.37 -19.63
C ASP A 304 -1.11 12.56 -20.28
N VAL A 305 -0.63 13.03 -21.44
CA VAL A 305 0.36 12.31 -22.26
C VAL A 305 1.72 12.25 -21.55
N ILE A 306 2.13 13.33 -20.87
CA ILE A 306 3.38 13.34 -20.08
C ILE A 306 3.28 12.33 -18.94
N GLY A 307 2.16 12.30 -18.23
CA GLY A 307 1.86 11.31 -17.19
C GLY A 307 1.91 9.88 -17.71
N LEU A 308 1.30 9.61 -18.88
CA LEU A 308 1.32 8.32 -19.55
C LEU A 308 2.75 7.87 -19.87
N PHE A 309 3.55 8.68 -20.56
CA PHE A 309 4.92 8.30 -20.93
C PHE A 309 5.83 8.18 -19.70
N ALA A 310 5.70 9.07 -18.71
CA ALA A 310 6.42 8.94 -17.44
C ALA A 310 6.10 7.60 -16.75
N PHE A 311 4.84 7.19 -16.75
CA PHE A 311 4.41 5.89 -16.22
C PHE A 311 5.00 4.73 -17.03
N LEU A 312 4.86 4.72 -18.35
CA LEU A 312 5.39 3.65 -19.21
C LEU A 312 6.90 3.48 -19.07
N TYR A 313 7.66 4.58 -19.06
CA TYR A 313 9.11 4.54 -18.89
C TYR A 313 9.50 4.07 -17.48
N ALA A 314 8.83 4.54 -16.43
CA ALA A 314 9.07 4.07 -15.08
C ALA A 314 8.87 2.56 -14.95
N VAL A 315 7.83 2.03 -15.58
CA VAL A 315 7.50 0.60 -15.61
C VAL A 315 8.56 -0.18 -16.39
N LEU A 316 8.89 0.26 -17.60
CA LEU A 316 9.92 -0.36 -18.43
C LEU A 316 11.27 -0.41 -17.70
N ILE A 317 11.72 0.73 -17.17
CA ILE A 317 12.99 0.83 -16.42
C ILE A 317 12.95 -0.09 -15.20
N SER A 318 11.86 -0.10 -14.44
CA SER A 318 11.75 -0.95 -13.25
C SER A 318 11.81 -2.43 -13.58
N ILE A 319 11.14 -2.88 -14.64
CA ILE A 319 11.17 -4.27 -15.11
C ILE A 319 12.57 -4.62 -15.62
N VAL A 320 13.17 -3.79 -16.47
CA VAL A 320 14.50 -4.05 -17.04
C VAL A 320 15.56 -4.15 -15.94
N LEU A 321 15.57 -3.20 -15.00
CA LEU A 321 16.54 -3.20 -13.91
C LEU A 321 16.32 -4.34 -12.93
N SER A 322 15.07 -4.66 -12.58
CA SER A 322 14.78 -5.77 -11.66
C SER A 322 15.00 -7.13 -12.30
N VAL A 323 14.41 -7.41 -13.46
CA VAL A 323 14.51 -8.71 -14.15
C VAL A 323 15.90 -8.89 -14.73
N GLY A 324 16.42 -7.91 -15.47
CA GLY A 324 17.76 -7.96 -16.07
C GLY A 324 18.87 -8.01 -15.02
N GLY A 325 18.78 -7.16 -14.00
CA GLY A 325 19.73 -7.16 -12.88
C GLY A 325 19.75 -8.49 -12.12
N MET A 326 18.58 -9.06 -11.82
CA MET A 326 18.48 -10.37 -11.17
C MET A 326 18.89 -11.53 -12.07
N PHE A 327 18.69 -11.42 -13.40
CA PHE A 327 19.17 -12.40 -14.36
C PHE A 327 20.69 -12.44 -14.38
N ILE A 328 21.36 -11.29 -14.52
CA ILE A 328 22.82 -11.19 -14.47
C ILE A 328 23.34 -11.70 -13.12
N ALA A 329 22.73 -11.25 -12.01
CA ALA A 329 23.07 -11.73 -10.68
C ALA A 329 22.95 -13.26 -10.55
N SER A 330 21.90 -13.87 -11.12
CA SER A 330 21.71 -15.32 -11.09
C SER A 330 22.82 -16.08 -11.84
N LYS A 331 23.31 -15.53 -12.96
CA LYS A 331 24.42 -16.11 -13.73
C LYS A 331 25.73 -16.02 -12.96
N ILE A 332 26.02 -14.88 -12.34
CA ILE A 332 27.21 -14.69 -11.49
C ILE A 332 27.16 -15.64 -10.29
N LEU A 333 26.01 -15.75 -9.62
CA LEU A 333 25.80 -16.61 -8.46
C LEU A 333 25.85 -18.11 -8.78
N LYS A 334 25.66 -18.47 -10.06
CA LYS A 334 25.45 -19.85 -10.54
C LYS A 334 24.23 -20.51 -9.90
N VAL A 335 23.14 -19.76 -9.73
CA VAL A 335 21.88 -20.20 -9.11
C VAL A 335 20.74 -19.97 -10.10
N ASN A 336 19.67 -20.78 -10.00
CA ASN A 336 18.48 -20.62 -10.83
C ASN A 336 17.88 -19.21 -10.70
N PHE A 337 17.51 -18.59 -11.84
CA PHE A 337 16.93 -17.26 -11.89
C PHE A 337 15.70 -17.10 -10.99
N GLN A 338 14.77 -18.07 -10.96
CA GLN A 338 13.57 -17.97 -10.13
C GLN A 338 13.92 -17.92 -8.64
N THR A 339 14.87 -18.73 -8.20
CA THR A 339 15.35 -18.71 -6.81
C THR A 339 15.95 -17.35 -6.47
N THR A 340 16.82 -16.82 -7.32
CA THR A 340 17.43 -15.49 -7.13
C THR A 340 16.36 -14.39 -7.11
N PHE A 341 15.51 -14.34 -8.13
CA PHE A 341 14.50 -13.29 -8.31
C PHE A 341 13.47 -13.28 -7.18
N TYR A 342 12.88 -14.43 -6.83
CA TYR A 342 11.83 -14.49 -5.82
C TYR A 342 12.34 -14.51 -4.38
N THR A 343 13.63 -14.80 -4.17
CA THR A 343 14.26 -14.64 -2.84
C THR A 343 14.68 -13.20 -2.64
N LEU A 344 15.45 -12.61 -3.56
CA LEU A 344 16.03 -11.29 -3.41
C LEU A 344 15.03 -10.15 -3.68
N GLY A 345 14.04 -10.34 -4.57
CA GLY A 345 13.12 -9.27 -5.00
C GLY A 345 12.27 -8.64 -3.89
N TYR A 346 12.07 -9.33 -2.78
CA TYR A 346 11.43 -8.75 -1.59
C TYR A 346 12.27 -7.66 -0.89
N ALA A 347 13.57 -7.55 -1.19
CA ALA A 347 14.40 -6.44 -0.72
C ALA A 347 13.89 -5.08 -1.23
N PHE A 348 13.06 -5.05 -2.28
CA PHE A 348 12.42 -3.83 -2.79
C PHE A 348 11.27 -3.33 -1.91
N ALA A 349 10.79 -4.12 -0.94
CA ALA A 349 9.63 -3.75 -0.12
C ALA A 349 9.71 -2.36 0.56
N PRO A 350 10.87 -1.92 1.10
CA PRO A 350 10.97 -0.63 1.77
C PRO A 350 10.88 0.57 0.83
N LEU A 351 11.17 0.40 -0.47
CA LEU A 351 11.22 1.50 -1.44
C LEU A 351 9.87 2.21 -1.56
N PHE A 352 8.78 1.46 -1.49
CA PHE A 352 7.44 2.03 -1.42
C PHE A 352 7.03 2.37 0.01
N ILE A 353 7.10 1.43 0.96
CA ILE A 353 6.49 1.64 2.28
C ILE A 353 7.10 2.84 2.98
N ILE A 354 8.43 2.87 3.05
CA ILE A 354 9.15 3.91 3.78
C ILE A 354 9.18 5.17 2.92
N GLY A 355 9.47 5.05 1.62
CA GLY A 355 9.42 6.21 0.71
C GLY A 355 8.05 6.91 0.68
N GLY A 356 6.96 6.15 0.78
CA GLY A 356 5.60 6.67 0.88
C GLY A 356 5.35 7.55 2.11
N LEU A 357 6.09 7.33 3.22
CA LEU A 357 6.01 8.19 4.40
C LEU A 357 6.53 9.61 4.13
N SER A 358 7.47 9.78 3.19
CA SER A 358 7.91 11.11 2.76
C SER A 358 6.74 11.91 2.19
N HIS A 359 5.99 11.29 1.28
CA HIS A 359 4.85 11.93 0.64
C HIS A 359 3.76 12.27 1.66
N ILE A 360 3.49 11.37 2.61
CA ILE A 360 2.44 11.57 3.61
C ILE A 360 2.80 12.69 4.57
N GLY A 361 4.04 12.70 5.05
CA GLY A 361 4.53 13.76 5.93
C GLY A 361 4.34 15.13 5.28
N GLU A 362 4.80 15.30 4.04
CA GLU A 362 4.64 16.54 3.28
C GLU A 362 3.15 16.91 3.06
N PHE A 363 2.37 16.00 2.46
CA PHE A 363 0.99 16.30 2.08
C PHE A 363 0.04 16.45 3.26
N PHE A 364 0.38 15.89 4.42
CA PHE A 364 -0.38 16.11 5.64
C PHE A 364 -0.45 17.60 5.99
N PHE A 365 0.69 18.28 5.97
CA PHE A 365 0.76 19.71 6.27
C PHE A 365 0.27 20.57 5.11
N TYR A 366 0.48 20.14 3.85
CA TYR A 366 0.02 20.90 2.69
C TYR A 366 -1.50 20.83 2.44
N SER A 367 -2.15 19.71 2.78
CA SER A 367 -3.54 19.50 2.35
C SER A 367 -4.36 18.49 3.14
N TYR A 368 -3.79 17.38 3.65
CA TYR A 368 -4.64 16.34 4.26
C TYR A 368 -5.27 16.82 5.56
N ALA A 369 -4.52 17.51 6.43
CA ALA A 369 -5.06 18.01 7.69
C ALA A 369 -6.26 18.94 7.48
N SER A 370 -6.09 19.97 6.66
CA SER A 370 -7.16 20.93 6.34
C SER A 370 -8.33 20.26 5.62
N ASN A 371 -8.08 19.40 4.62
CA ASN A 371 -9.15 18.73 3.90
C ASN A 371 -9.97 17.79 4.79
N ILE A 372 -9.32 17.05 5.71
CA ILE A 372 -10.02 16.18 6.66
C ILE A 372 -10.90 17.02 7.59
N VAL A 373 -10.32 18.04 8.24
CA VAL A 373 -11.07 18.86 9.20
C VAL A 373 -12.25 19.55 8.51
N ASN A 374 -12.01 20.20 7.37
CA ASN A 374 -13.05 20.90 6.63
C ASN A 374 -14.12 19.94 6.07
N GLY A 375 -13.71 18.77 5.58
CA GLY A 375 -14.63 17.74 5.10
C GLY A 375 -15.55 17.22 6.21
N PHE A 376 -15.01 16.91 7.40
CA PHE A 376 -15.83 16.47 8.54
C PHE A 376 -16.70 17.61 9.09
N ASN A 377 -16.19 18.83 9.14
CA ASN A 377 -16.95 20.01 9.53
C ASN A 377 -18.18 20.22 8.62
N GLN A 378 -17.97 20.09 7.30
CA GLN A 378 -19.03 20.15 6.30
C GLN A 378 -20.06 19.02 6.45
N ALA A 379 -19.60 17.77 6.60
CA ALA A 379 -20.50 16.62 6.57
C ALA A 379 -21.33 16.43 7.84
N PHE A 380 -20.88 16.95 8.98
CA PHE A 380 -21.53 16.81 10.28
C PHE A 380 -22.00 18.14 10.87
N TYR A 381 -21.91 19.24 10.13
CA TYR A 381 -22.31 20.58 10.57
C TYR A 381 -21.72 20.96 11.93
N LEU A 382 -20.41 20.74 12.11
CA LEU A 382 -19.76 20.88 13.42
C LEU A 382 -19.59 22.35 13.86
N GLY A 383 -19.76 23.31 12.95
CA GLY A 383 -19.70 24.74 13.24
C GLY A 383 -18.29 25.30 13.44
N PHE A 384 -17.25 24.57 13.04
CA PHE A 384 -15.87 25.06 13.10
C PHE A 384 -15.57 26.04 11.96
N GLU A 385 -14.60 26.93 12.17
CA GLU A 385 -14.04 27.74 11.10
C GLU A 385 -13.25 26.88 10.10
N THR A 386 -13.16 27.33 8.85
CA THR A 386 -12.39 26.65 7.80
C THR A 386 -10.91 26.63 8.16
N MET A 387 -10.37 25.43 8.36
CA MET A 387 -8.97 25.20 8.63
C MET A 387 -8.13 25.46 7.37
N GLN A 388 -7.13 26.33 7.49
CA GLN A 388 -6.13 26.56 6.43
C GLN A 388 -5.06 25.45 6.43
N PRO A 389 -4.34 25.25 5.30
CA PRO A 389 -3.16 24.40 5.28
C PRO A 389 -2.16 24.78 6.38
N LEU A 390 -1.54 23.77 7.01
CA LEU A 390 -0.59 23.97 8.11
C LEU A 390 0.78 24.45 7.64
N ALA A 391 1.11 24.20 6.36
CA ALA A 391 2.34 24.64 5.74
C ALA A 391 2.15 24.79 4.23
N SER A 392 3.09 25.50 3.60
CA SER A 392 3.25 25.62 2.17
C SER A 392 4.52 24.92 1.70
N ARG A 393 4.62 24.67 0.39
CA ARG A 393 5.84 24.09 -0.20
C ARG A 393 7.08 24.98 -0.08
N LYS A 394 6.89 26.26 0.25
CA LYS A 394 7.98 27.22 0.49
C LYS A 394 8.59 27.06 1.88
N ASP A 395 7.94 26.32 2.78
CA ASP A 395 8.43 26.14 4.14
C ASP A 395 9.49 25.03 4.17
N ASP A 396 10.74 25.43 4.42
CA ASP A 396 11.90 24.55 4.30
C ASP A 396 11.82 23.31 5.21
N TRP A 397 11.23 23.48 6.40
CA TRP A 397 11.14 22.41 7.40
C TRP A 397 10.31 21.22 6.92
N VAL A 398 9.34 21.42 6.03
CA VAL A 398 8.47 20.33 5.54
C VAL A 398 9.26 19.35 4.66
N HIS A 399 10.36 19.79 4.05
CA HIS A 399 11.22 18.91 3.25
C HIS A 399 12.02 17.91 4.09
N ILE A 400 11.98 18.00 5.43
CA ILE A 400 12.58 17.00 6.33
C ILE A 400 12.04 15.59 6.05
N PHE A 401 10.78 15.48 5.62
CA PHE A 401 10.14 14.20 5.33
C PHE A 401 10.79 13.44 4.17
N LYS A 402 11.56 14.11 3.29
CA LYS A 402 12.37 13.47 2.25
C LYS A 402 13.41 12.50 2.80
N VAL A 403 13.79 12.63 4.09
CA VAL A 403 14.65 11.67 4.78
C VAL A 403 14.11 10.24 4.69
N PHE A 404 12.79 10.05 4.63
CA PHE A 404 12.18 8.73 4.52
C PHE A 404 12.51 8.03 3.20
N ASN A 405 12.70 8.75 2.09
CA ASN A 405 13.17 8.15 0.84
C ASN A 405 14.59 7.58 1.03
N HIS A 406 15.44 8.32 1.74
CA HIS A 406 16.80 7.91 2.07
C HIS A 406 16.85 6.69 2.99
N ILE A 407 16.05 6.69 4.04
CA ILE A 407 15.87 5.53 4.93
C ILE A 407 15.36 4.33 4.11
N GLY A 408 14.42 4.55 3.17
CA GLY A 408 13.83 3.51 2.34
C GLY A 408 14.86 2.73 1.53
N TYR A 409 15.70 3.40 0.75
CA TYR A 409 16.70 2.68 -0.06
C TYR A 409 17.86 2.13 0.78
N ILE A 410 18.25 2.79 1.88
CA ILE A 410 19.26 2.24 2.82
C ILE A 410 18.75 0.93 3.41
N TRP A 411 17.50 0.91 3.86
CA TRP A 411 16.88 -0.30 4.41
C TRP A 411 16.72 -1.39 3.34
N ALA A 412 16.42 -1.02 2.09
CA ALA A 412 16.39 -1.95 0.97
C ALA A 412 17.77 -2.59 0.71
N PHE A 413 18.87 -1.84 0.78
CA PHE A 413 20.23 -2.39 0.71
C PHE A 413 20.53 -3.33 1.88
N VAL A 414 20.17 -2.95 3.11
CA VAL A 414 20.34 -3.81 4.31
C VAL A 414 19.57 -5.12 4.14
N LEU A 415 18.34 -5.07 3.63
CA LEU A 415 17.58 -6.28 3.32
C LEU A 415 18.26 -7.09 2.23
N MET A 416 18.71 -6.46 1.15
CA MET A 416 19.39 -7.15 0.06
C MET A 416 20.60 -7.94 0.58
N ILE A 417 21.48 -7.30 1.35
CA ILE A 417 22.65 -7.94 1.96
C ILE A 417 22.25 -9.17 2.79
N ASN A 418 21.23 -9.04 3.64
CA ASN A 418 20.76 -10.17 4.45
C ASN A 418 20.12 -11.28 3.60
N ARG A 419 19.36 -10.93 2.56
CA ARG A 419 18.75 -11.92 1.67
C ARG A 419 19.77 -12.69 0.83
N PHE A 420 20.88 -12.07 0.46
CA PHE A 420 22.01 -12.77 -0.17
C PHE A 420 22.58 -13.89 0.72
N LYS A 421 22.43 -13.81 2.05
CA LYS A 421 22.81 -14.90 2.97
C LYS A 421 21.95 -16.14 2.76
N LEU A 422 20.71 -15.98 2.27
CA LEU A 422 19.77 -17.07 2.00
C LEU A 422 20.06 -17.79 0.66
N ILE A 423 20.93 -17.23 -0.18
CA ILE A 423 21.37 -17.84 -1.43
C ILE A 423 22.63 -18.68 -1.19
N GLU A 424 22.59 -19.94 -1.61
CA GLU A 424 23.74 -20.84 -1.55
C GLU A 424 24.69 -20.56 -2.72
N SER A 425 25.74 -19.76 -2.47
CA SER A 425 26.78 -19.40 -3.43
C SER A 425 28.03 -18.90 -2.70
N LYS A 426 29.18 -18.83 -3.40
CA LYS A 426 30.46 -18.33 -2.83
C LYS A 426 30.34 -16.84 -2.48
N THR A 427 30.92 -16.42 -1.36
CA THR A 427 30.88 -15.01 -0.88
C THR A 427 31.33 -14.01 -1.94
N ILE A 428 32.42 -14.32 -2.66
CA ILE A 428 32.93 -13.45 -3.72
C ILE A 428 31.94 -13.25 -4.88
N LEU A 429 31.20 -14.30 -5.26
CA LEU A 429 30.17 -14.20 -6.30
C LEU A 429 28.98 -13.35 -5.83
N LYS A 430 28.64 -13.40 -4.53
CA LYS A 430 27.61 -12.53 -3.95
C LYS A 430 28.00 -11.06 -4.03
N VAL A 431 29.26 -10.73 -3.77
CA VAL A 431 29.78 -9.36 -3.89
C VAL A 431 29.64 -8.86 -5.34
N PHE A 432 30.07 -9.65 -6.32
CA PHE A 432 29.94 -9.27 -7.74
C PHE A 432 28.49 -9.22 -8.24
N ALA A 433 27.61 -10.07 -7.73
CA ALA A 433 26.20 -10.10 -8.09
C ALA A 433 25.38 -8.97 -7.43
N PHE A 434 25.84 -8.44 -6.29
CA PHE A 434 25.14 -7.44 -5.49
C PHE A 434 24.71 -6.18 -6.25
N PRO A 435 25.59 -5.49 -7.01
CA PRO A 435 25.18 -4.28 -7.73
C PRO A 435 24.08 -4.56 -8.76
N PHE A 436 24.13 -5.71 -9.44
CA PHE A 436 23.11 -6.10 -10.43
C PHE A 436 21.77 -6.45 -9.76
N ALA A 437 21.78 -7.24 -8.68
CA ALA A 437 20.56 -7.54 -7.92
C ALA A 437 19.95 -6.27 -7.30
N SER A 438 20.77 -5.27 -7.00
CA SER A 438 20.37 -3.99 -6.41
C SER A 438 20.08 -2.90 -7.44
N ALA A 439 20.09 -3.18 -8.75
CA ALA A 439 20.00 -2.17 -9.80
C ALA A 439 18.77 -1.24 -9.65
N LEU A 440 17.60 -1.79 -9.28
CA LEU A 440 16.39 -0.99 -9.03
C LEU A 440 16.53 -0.08 -7.79
N ILE A 441 17.18 -0.56 -6.72
CA ILE A 441 17.45 0.22 -5.50
C ILE A 441 18.41 1.36 -5.81
N ILE A 442 19.48 1.06 -6.55
CA ILE A 442 20.48 2.04 -7.00
C ILE A 442 19.81 3.11 -7.86
N PHE A 443 18.96 2.70 -8.82
CA PHE A 443 18.24 3.65 -9.66
C PHE A 443 17.31 4.57 -8.86
N TYR A 444 16.53 4.03 -7.93
CA TYR A 444 15.66 4.85 -7.06
C TYR A 444 16.48 5.82 -6.19
N MET A 445 17.60 5.38 -5.64
CA MET A 445 18.53 6.24 -4.91
C MET A 445 19.07 7.36 -5.81
N SER A 446 19.58 7.02 -6.99
CA SER A 446 20.09 7.99 -7.97
C SER A 446 19.02 8.99 -8.42
N LEU A 447 17.77 8.55 -8.61
CA LEU A 447 16.66 9.43 -8.97
C LEU A 447 16.38 10.47 -7.87
N ASN A 448 16.46 10.08 -6.59
CA ASN A 448 16.27 11.03 -5.48
C ASN A 448 17.41 12.06 -5.42
N PHE A 449 18.68 11.63 -5.55
CA PHE A 449 19.81 12.55 -5.60
C PHE A 449 19.75 13.47 -6.83
N TYR A 450 19.40 12.92 -7.99
CA TYR A 450 19.25 13.67 -9.23
C TYR A 450 18.13 14.70 -9.12
N THR A 451 17.00 14.37 -8.49
CA THR A 451 15.93 15.33 -8.20
C THR A 451 16.44 16.49 -7.36
N GLY A 452 17.19 16.21 -6.28
CA GLY A 452 17.81 17.25 -5.46
C GLY A 452 18.78 18.14 -6.25
N TYR A 453 19.62 17.53 -7.10
CA TYR A 453 20.53 18.24 -7.99
C TYR A 453 19.79 19.15 -8.97
N VAL A 454 18.74 18.65 -9.63
CA VAL A 454 17.97 19.42 -10.61
C VAL A 454 17.36 20.67 -9.99
N PHE A 455 16.69 20.53 -8.83
CA PHE A 455 16.11 21.70 -8.15
C PHE A 455 17.16 22.68 -7.64
N LYS A 456 18.34 22.19 -7.21
CA LYS A 456 19.44 23.05 -6.78
C LYS A 456 20.06 23.84 -7.94
N THR A 457 20.22 23.21 -9.10
CA THR A 457 20.92 23.80 -10.25
C THR A 457 20.01 24.65 -11.12
N TYR A 458 18.79 24.17 -11.40
CA TYR A 458 17.88 24.78 -12.38
C TYR A 458 16.67 25.44 -11.73
N GLY A 459 16.41 25.17 -10.45
CA GLY A 459 15.23 25.69 -9.76
C GLY A 459 13.92 25.01 -10.16
N ALA A 460 12.83 25.47 -9.54
CA ALA A 460 11.49 25.06 -9.90
C ALA A 460 11.00 25.80 -11.15
N ASN A 461 10.12 25.18 -11.92
CA ASN A 461 9.45 25.82 -13.04
C ASN A 461 8.58 26.96 -12.51
N MET A 462 8.82 28.19 -12.97
CA MET A 462 8.03 29.37 -12.62
C MET A 462 6.74 29.50 -13.47
N GLY A 463 6.55 28.62 -14.46
CA GLY A 463 5.40 28.61 -15.36
C GLY A 463 4.14 28.00 -14.72
N HIS A 464 3.09 28.83 -14.60
CA HIS A 464 1.72 28.56 -14.12
C HIS A 464 1.42 28.78 -12.62
N ASN A 465 1.70 29.98 -12.13
CA ASN A 465 0.75 30.65 -11.23
C ASN A 465 -0.23 31.47 -12.09
N HIS A 466 -1.55 31.31 -11.87
CA HIS A 466 -2.64 32.19 -12.35
C HIS A 466 -3.02 32.28 -13.84
N LYS A 467 -3.42 31.18 -14.52
CA LYS A 467 -4.15 31.32 -15.81
C LYS A 467 -5.38 30.42 -16.07
N ASN A 468 -5.90 29.71 -15.06
CA ASN A 468 -7.15 28.94 -15.22
C ASN A 468 -8.35 29.50 -14.43
N HIS A 469 -8.28 30.72 -13.90
CA HIS A 469 -9.40 31.35 -13.17
C HIS A 469 -10.04 32.56 -13.86
N GLN A 470 -9.65 32.90 -15.09
CA GLN A 470 -10.17 34.09 -15.79
C GLN A 470 -10.75 33.85 -17.20
N MET A 471 -10.96 32.59 -17.61
CA MET A 471 -11.56 32.27 -18.92
C MET A 471 -12.97 31.67 -18.83
N SER A 472 -13.78 32.09 -17.84
CA SER A 472 -15.21 31.77 -17.80
C SER A 472 -16.16 32.96 -17.52
N MET A 473 -15.66 34.20 -17.56
CA MET A 473 -16.52 35.40 -17.43
C MET A 473 -16.60 36.28 -18.68
N GLU A 474 -16.04 35.86 -19.82
CA GLU A 474 -16.27 36.53 -21.11
C GLU A 474 -16.82 35.51 -22.10
N ASN A 475 -18.11 35.17 -21.91
CA ASN A 475 -19.08 34.78 -22.93
C ASN A 475 -20.38 34.40 -22.22
N LYS A 476 -21.11 35.43 -21.77
CA LYS A 476 -22.54 35.40 -21.53
C LYS A 476 -23.13 36.71 -22.05
#